data_AF-A0A349XTG2-F1
#
_entry.id   AF-A0A349XTG2-F1
#
_cell.length_a   1.000
_cell.length_b   1.000
_cell.length_c   1.000
_cell.angle_alpha   90.00
_cell.angle_beta   90.00
_cell.angle_gamma   90.00
#
_symmetry.space_group_name_H-M   'P 1'
#
loop_
_entity.id
_entity.type
_entity.pdbx_description
1 polymer ?
#
loop_
_entity_poly.entity_id
_entity_poly.type
_entity_poly.pdbx_seq_one_letter_code
_entity_poly.pdbx_strand_id
1 'polypeptide(L)'
;IVGPRPVSDTAVSQKRDTGTYPTFSQPLTAAGTQMGDDEASTMESSLSRLGAARRNGQISEAEYKRRVAELRALAENQKPVATPASQ
;
A
#
# COMPACT_ATOMS: atom_id res chain seq x y z
N ILE A 1 -19.99 0.22 2.51
CA ILE A 1 -19.48 0.08 1.13
C ILE A 1 -18.58 1.29 0.89
N VAL A 2 -17.27 1.10 0.91
CA VAL A 2 -16.31 2.20 0.64
C VAL A 2 -16.21 2.30 -0.87
N GLY A 3 -16.69 3.41 -1.44
CA GLY A 3 -16.54 3.70 -2.86
C GLY A 3 -15.08 3.92 -3.25
N PRO A 4 -14.73 3.86 -4.54
CA PRO A 4 -13.37 4.11 -5.00
C PRO A 4 -12.94 5.51 -4.55
N ARG A 5 -11.88 5.58 -3.75
CA ARG A 5 -11.30 6.86 -3.34
C ARG A 5 -10.56 7.43 -4.55
N PRO A 6 -10.79 8.69 -4.95
CA PRO A 6 -10.03 9.30 -6.02
C PRO A 6 -8.56 9.35 -5.62
N VAL A 7 -7.69 8.77 -6.42
CA VAL A 7 -6.24 8.94 -6.30
C VAL A 7 -5.88 10.26 -6.97
N SER A 8 -5.21 11.16 -6.26
CA SER A 8 -4.77 12.43 -6.84
C SER A 8 -3.62 12.17 -7.82
N ASP A 9 -3.86 12.31 -9.13
CA ASP A 9 -2.85 12.19 -10.19
C ASP A 9 -1.65 13.15 -10.03
N THR A 10 -1.81 14.21 -9.22
CA THR A 10 -0.82 15.28 -9.07
C THR A 10 0.47 14.82 -8.40
N ALA A 11 0.45 13.74 -7.60
CA ALA A 11 1.63 13.24 -6.90
C ALA A 11 2.58 12.42 -7.80
N VAL A 12 2.06 11.76 -8.83
CA VAL A 12 2.87 10.91 -9.74
C VAL A 12 3.44 11.68 -10.92
N SER A 13 2.90 12.86 -11.25
CA SER A 13 3.31 13.69 -12.39
C SER A 13 3.93 15.02 -11.95
N GLN A 14 4.81 15.04 -10.95
CA GLN A 14 5.67 16.21 -10.74
C GLN A 14 6.72 16.28 -11.84
N LYS A 15 6.64 17.31 -12.70
CA LYS A 15 7.66 17.59 -13.72
C LYS A 15 9.00 17.84 -13.03
N ARG A 16 9.91 16.86 -13.10
CA ARG A 16 11.31 17.07 -12.71
C ARG A 16 11.98 17.90 -13.79
N ASP A 17 12.37 19.12 -13.46
CA ASP A 17 13.08 20.02 -14.38
C ASP A 17 14.54 19.59 -14.53
N THR A 18 14.75 18.49 -15.25
CA THR A 18 16.08 17.89 -15.49
C THR A 18 16.75 18.45 -16.75
N GLY A 19 16.11 19.38 -17.46
CA GLY A 19 16.59 19.93 -18.73
C GLY A 19 16.61 18.93 -19.89
N THR A 20 16.18 17.68 -19.66
CA THR A 20 16.18 16.58 -20.62
C THR A 20 14.81 15.91 -20.60
N TYR A 21 14.26 15.53 -21.76
CA TYR A 21 13.00 14.77 -21.79
C TYR A 21 13.17 13.41 -21.10
N PRO A 22 12.21 12.98 -20.26
CA PRO A 22 12.26 11.65 -19.67
C PRO A 22 12.24 10.59 -20.78
N THR A 23 13.16 9.62 -20.71
CA THR A 23 13.24 8.50 -21.66
C THR A 23 12.82 7.20 -20.97
N PHE A 24 12.15 6.30 -21.70
CA PHE A 24 11.71 4.99 -21.21
C PHE A 24 12.73 3.87 -21.51
N SER A 25 13.90 4.23 -22.03
CA SER A 25 14.95 3.28 -22.43
C SER A 25 15.67 2.62 -21.26
N GLN A 26 15.46 3.11 -20.04
CA GLN A 26 15.94 2.48 -18.81
C GLN A 26 14.75 2.10 -17.91
N PRO A 27 14.87 1.01 -17.13
CA PRO A 27 13.84 0.62 -16.18
C PRO A 27 13.56 1.78 -15.22
N LEU A 28 12.33 2.27 -15.22
CA LEU A 28 11.92 3.36 -14.34
C LEU A 28 11.90 2.84 -12.90
N THR A 29 12.80 3.34 -12.06
CA THR A 29 12.71 3.12 -10.62
C THR A 29 11.46 3.82 -10.10
N ALA A 30 10.57 3.07 -9.45
CA ALA A 30 9.37 3.64 -8.83
C ALA A 30 9.77 4.76 -7.85
N ALA A 31 9.04 5.88 -7.91
CA ALA A 31 9.31 7.04 -7.05
C ALA A 31 8.97 6.78 -5.55
N GLY A 32 8.31 5.67 -5.25
CA GLY A 32 7.92 5.28 -3.90
C GLY A 32 7.89 3.76 -3.72
N THR A 33 7.69 3.33 -2.47
CA THR A 33 7.56 1.91 -2.11
C THR A 33 6.31 1.31 -2.73
N GLN A 34 6.48 0.21 -3.46
CA GLN A 34 5.39 -0.55 -4.05
C GLN A 34 5.09 -1.79 -3.19
N MET A 35 3.80 -2.07 -2.98
CA MET A 35 3.33 -3.30 -2.36
C MET A 35 3.29 -4.40 -3.43
N GLY A 36 3.84 -5.58 -3.10
CA GLY A 36 3.75 -6.74 -3.98
C GLY A 36 2.37 -7.40 -3.94
N ASP A 37 2.02 -8.16 -4.99
CA ASP A 37 0.70 -8.80 -5.11
C ASP A 37 0.41 -9.79 -3.96
N ASP A 38 1.40 -10.57 -3.55
CA ASP A 38 1.27 -11.53 -2.43
C ASP A 38 1.05 -10.82 -1.08
N GLU A 39 1.73 -9.68 -0.88
CA GLU A 39 1.57 -8.86 0.31
C GLU A 39 0.17 -8.24 0.34
N ALA A 40 -0.30 -7.72 -0.79
CA ALA A 40 -1.64 -7.17 -0.94
C ALA A 40 -2.72 -8.22 -0.63
N SER A 41 -2.58 -9.43 -1.20
CA SER A 41 -3.50 -10.55 -0.97
C SER A 41 -3.56 -10.98 0.51
N THR A 42 -2.40 -11.02 1.16
CA THR A 42 -2.30 -11.35 2.60
C THR A 42 -2.95 -10.26 3.47
N MET A 43 -2.73 -8.99 3.12
CA MET A 43 -3.30 -7.85 3.84
C MET A 43 -4.82 -7.81 3.68
N GLU A 44 -5.34 -8.03 2.47
CA GLU A 44 -6.76 -8.13 2.19
C GLU A 44 -7.42 -9.24 3.01
N SER A 45 -6.83 -10.43 2.98
CA SER A 45 -7.32 -11.60 3.74
C SER A 45 -7.40 -11.30 5.24
N SER A 46 -6.38 -10.63 5.78
CA SER A 46 -6.30 -10.27 7.20
C SER A 46 -7.38 -9.26 7.60
N LEU A 47 -7.57 -8.22 6.79
CA LEU A 47 -8.61 -7.20 7.02
C LEU A 47 -10.03 -7.77 6.88
N SER A 48 -10.23 -8.66 5.91
CA SER A 48 -11.52 -9.34 5.70
C SER A 48 -11.91 -10.20 6.91
N ARG A 49 -10.97 -10.99 7.44
CA ARG A 49 -11.18 -11.79 8.66
C ARG A 49 -11.53 -10.92 9.87
N LEU A 50 -10.84 -9.80 10.05
CA LEU A 50 -11.12 -8.81 11.11
C LEU A 50 -12.53 -8.20 10.98
N GLY A 51 -12.92 -7.83 9.76
CA GLY A 51 -14.26 -7.31 9.49
C GLY A 51 -15.35 -8.34 9.77
N ALA A 52 -15.13 -9.59 9.38
CA ALA A 52 -16.04 -10.70 9.68
C ALA A 52 -16.14 -10.98 11.18
N ALA A 53 -15.03 -11.04 11.90
CA ALA A 53 -15.00 -11.23 13.35
C ALA A 53 -15.78 -10.13 14.09
N ARG A 54 -15.63 -8.86 13.66
CA ARG A 54 -16.41 -7.74 14.21
C ARG A 54 -17.90 -7.93 13.95
N ARG A 55 -18.27 -8.25 12.71
CA ARG A 55 -19.69 -8.42 12.31
C ARG A 55 -20.35 -9.57 13.06
N ASN A 56 -19.59 -10.64 13.33
CA ASN A 56 -20.05 -11.81 14.06
C ASN A 56 -20.02 -11.61 15.60
N GLY A 57 -19.60 -10.43 16.08
CA GLY A 57 -19.53 -10.12 17.51
C GLY A 57 -18.38 -10.81 18.26
N GLN A 58 -17.44 -11.43 17.54
CA GLN A 58 -16.29 -12.11 18.14
C GLN A 58 -15.24 -11.13 18.69
N ILE A 59 -15.23 -9.90 18.17
CA ILE A 59 -14.37 -8.82 18.65
C ILE A 59 -15.17 -7.52 18.81
N SER A 60 -14.76 -6.70 19.77
CA SER A 60 -15.33 -5.37 19.97
C SER A 60 -14.87 -4.39 18.87
N GLU A 61 -15.62 -3.30 18.68
CA GLU A 61 -15.23 -2.26 17.74
C GLU A 61 -13.90 -1.57 18.15
N ALA A 62 -13.67 -1.40 19.44
CA ALA A 62 -12.42 -0.82 19.95
C ALA A 62 -11.22 -1.72 19.60
N GLU A 63 -11.38 -3.03 19.74
CA GLU A 63 -10.32 -3.99 19.43
C GLU A 63 -10.07 -4.12 17.93
N TYR A 64 -11.13 -4.09 17.12
CA TYR A 64 -11.00 -3.99 15.67
C TYR A 64 -10.17 -2.76 15.26
N LYS A 65 -10.48 -1.58 15.83
CA LYS A 65 -9.74 -0.34 15.52
C LYS A 65 -8.27 -0.43 15.92
N ARG A 66 -7.96 -1.03 17.08
CA ARG A 66 -6.59 -1.29 17.53
C ARG A 66 -5.84 -2.16 16.52
N ARG A 67 -6.38 -3.34 16.19
CA ARG A 67 -5.73 -4.29 15.28
C ARG A 67 -5.55 -3.74 13.87
N VAL A 68 -6.50 -2.95 13.37
CA VAL A 68 -6.36 -2.27 12.07
C VAL A 68 -5.29 -1.18 12.11
N ALA A 69 -5.19 -0.42 13.20
CA ALA A 69 -4.15 0.59 13.35
C ALA A 69 -2.75 -0.05 13.44
N GLU A 70 -2.63 -1.17 14.15
CA GLU A 70 -1.39 -1.96 14.22
C GLU A 70 -1.00 -2.51 12.85
N LEU A 71 -1.93 -3.08 12.09
CA LEU A 71 -1.67 -3.56 10.73
C LEU A 71 -1.25 -2.43 9.80
N ARG A 72 -1.87 -1.25 9.91
CA ARG A 72 -1.48 -0.07 9.12
C ARG A 72 -0.08 0.42 9.50
N ALA A 73 0.21 0.54 10.79
CA ALA A 73 1.54 0.93 11.26
C ALA A 73 2.60 -0.08 10.85
N LEU A 74 2.29 -1.38 10.89
CA LEU A 74 3.17 -2.43 10.39
C LEU A 74 3.43 -2.27 8.90
N ALA A 75 2.41 -2.04 8.08
CA ALA A 75 2.57 -1.78 6.64
C ALA A 75 3.41 -0.52 6.36
N GLU A 76 3.25 0.53 7.18
CA GLU A 76 4.07 1.75 7.07
C GLU A 76 5.54 1.53 7.43
N ASN A 77 5.84 0.58 8.33
CA ASN A 77 7.19 0.20 8.74
C ASN A 77 7.79 -0.90 7.86
N GLN A 78 6.98 -1.81 7.34
CA GLN A 78 7.38 -2.91 6.47
C GLN A 78 7.72 -2.45 5.06
N LYS A 79 7.65 -1.14 4.75
CA LYS A 79 8.11 -0.53 3.50
C LYS A 79 9.41 -1.20 3.02
N PRO A 80 9.36 -2.15 2.09
CA PRO A 80 10.55 -2.86 1.68
C PRO A 80 11.44 -1.87 0.94
N VAL A 81 12.72 -1.83 1.33
CA VAL A 81 13.77 -1.32 0.47
C VAL A 81 13.71 -2.15 -0.82
N ALA A 82 13.76 -1.46 -1.97
CA ALA A 82 13.72 -2.09 -3.27
C ALA A 82 14.64 -3.32 -3.31
N THR A 83 14.07 -4.48 -3.60
CA THR A 83 14.86 -5.66 -3.97
C THR A 83 15.79 -5.22 -5.12
N PRO A 84 17.12 -5.24 -4.95
CA PRO A 84 17.99 -5.04 -6.10
C PRO A 84 17.76 -6.24 -7.02
N ALA A 85 17.20 -5.97 -8.20
CA ALA A 85 17.14 -6.96 -9.27
C ALA A 85 18.57 -7.48 -9.47
N SER A 86 18.74 -8.78 -9.27
CA SER A 86 19.99 -9.48 -9.55
C SER A 86 20.21 -9.48 -11.06
N GLN A 87 21.35 -8.91 -11.46
CA GLN A 87 22.14 -8.99 -12.70
C GLN A 87 21.45 -9.41 -14.01
#